data_AF-A0A0K2SXS1-F1
#
_entry.id   AF-A0A0K2SXS1-F1
#
_cell.length_a   1.000
_cell.length_b   1.000
_cell.length_c   1.000
_cell.angle_alpha   90.00
_cell.angle_beta   90.00
_cell.angle_gamma   90.00
#
_symmetry.space_group_name_H-M   'P 1'
#
loop_
_entity.id
_entity.type
_entity.pdbx_description
1 polymer ?
#
loop_
_entity_poly.entity_id
_entity_poly.type
_entity_poly.pdbx_seq_one_letter_code
_entity_poly.pdbx_strand_id
1 'polypeptide(L)'
;RTRGNMSFTPLVLLLFIGVDINGELGKCRDLISGCMKSSDCFESGYYYYCNRTCGCTDGHCKDRIDTCKETLSYCFNEEDQGYCEQSCGYCLLKNCKDLLDPNFCNVYKHHCDEENVRYFCPKTCGVCDKICQNVMIYDTPCYLFKAWGYCENCHPYCRTMWKLCHKTCSPDCSESGKTACYRGYGPMPDE
;
A
#
# COMPACT_ATOMS: atom_id res chain seq x y z
N ARG A 1 -1.27 -15.03 65.27
CA ARG A 1 -1.30 -13.59 64.88
C ARG A 1 -0.78 -13.50 63.45
N THR A 2 -1.73 -13.58 62.50
CA THR A 2 -1.74 -13.18 61.08
C THR A 2 -0.43 -13.11 60.27
N ARG A 3 -0.28 -14.06 59.33
CA ARG A 3 0.53 -13.96 58.10
C ARG A 3 -0.10 -12.91 57.18
N GLY A 4 0.66 -11.90 56.76
CA GLY A 4 0.23 -10.92 55.77
C GLY A 4 0.37 -11.50 54.36
N ASN A 5 -0.75 -11.68 53.67
CA ASN A 5 -0.78 -12.00 52.25
C ASN A 5 -0.54 -10.71 51.46
N MET A 6 0.61 -10.62 50.76
CA MET A 6 0.82 -9.64 49.70
C MET A 6 0.01 -10.05 48.48
N SER A 7 -1.07 -9.32 48.21
CA SER A 7 -1.83 -9.43 46.97
C SER A 7 -1.10 -8.61 45.90
N PHE A 8 -0.46 -9.29 44.95
CA PHE A 8 0.02 -8.69 43.71
C PHE A 8 -1.14 -8.74 42.71
N THR A 9 -1.81 -7.61 42.50
CA THR A 9 -2.69 -7.41 41.34
C THR A 9 -1.81 -7.21 40.10
N PRO A 10 -1.93 -8.05 39.06
CA PRO A 10 -1.25 -7.78 37.81
C PRO A 10 -1.97 -6.60 37.14
N LEU A 11 -1.26 -5.47 37.05
CA LEU A 11 -1.60 -4.37 36.15
C LEU A 11 -1.59 -4.94 34.72
N VAL A 12 -2.77 -5.27 34.21
CA VAL A 12 -2.97 -5.59 32.80
C VAL A 12 -2.70 -4.29 32.04
N LEU A 13 -1.50 -4.20 31.47
CA LEU A 13 -1.12 -3.16 30.53
C LEU A 13 -1.95 -3.38 29.26
N LEU A 14 -3.14 -2.79 29.22
CA LEU A 14 -3.94 -2.69 28.00
C LEU A 14 -3.19 -1.77 27.04
N LEU A 15 -2.34 -2.36 26.20
CA LEU A 15 -1.90 -1.73 24.97
C LEU A 15 -3.16 -1.44 24.15
N PHE A 16 -3.54 -0.17 24.11
CA PHE A 16 -4.61 0.31 23.24
C PHE A 16 -4.15 0.14 21.80
N ILE A 17 -4.37 -1.04 21.23
CA ILE A 17 -4.47 -1.19 19.79
C ILE A 17 -5.74 -0.40 19.45
N GLY A 18 -5.54 0.81 18.94
CA GLY A 18 -6.61 1.73 18.54
C GLY A 18 -7.37 1.17 17.35
N VAL A 19 -8.18 0.15 17.57
CA VAL A 19 -9.14 -0.35 16.59
C VAL A 19 -10.28 0.66 16.56
N ASP A 20 -10.32 1.49 15.51
CA ASP A 20 -11.31 2.53 15.31
C ASP A 20 -12.68 1.86 15.01
N ILE A 21 -13.47 1.61 16.06
CA ILE A 21 -14.73 0.84 16.02
C ILE A 21 -15.88 1.57 15.27
N ASN A 22 -15.66 2.79 14.80
CA ASN A 22 -16.72 3.68 14.30
C ASN A 22 -16.79 3.85 12.78
N GLY A 23 -16.02 3.08 11.99
CA GLY A 23 -16.09 3.17 10.52
C GLY A 23 -15.66 4.53 9.93
N GLU A 24 -15.04 5.40 10.75
CA GLU A 24 -14.45 6.66 10.29
C GLU A 24 -13.09 6.49 9.61
N LEU A 25 -12.62 5.23 9.55
CA LEU A 25 -11.40 4.78 8.91
C LEU A 25 -11.44 4.89 7.37
N GLY A 26 -12.16 5.88 6.83
CA GLY A 26 -12.30 6.24 5.42
C GLY A 26 -12.11 7.74 5.12
N LYS A 27 -12.09 8.62 6.12
CA LYS A 27 -12.07 10.08 5.88
C LYS A 27 -10.65 10.66 5.81
N CYS A 28 -10.50 11.75 5.06
CA CYS A 28 -9.32 12.63 5.09
C CYS A 28 -9.34 13.45 6.39
N ARG A 29 -8.54 13.05 7.37
CA ARG A 29 -8.36 13.76 8.63
C ARG A 29 -6.94 13.57 9.15
N ASP A 30 -6.45 14.58 9.84
CA ASP A 30 -5.22 14.45 10.62
C ASP A 30 -5.55 13.72 11.92
N LEU A 31 -4.73 12.72 12.26
CA LEU A 31 -4.82 11.90 13.46
C LEU A 31 -4.01 12.50 14.62
N ILE A 32 -3.08 13.42 14.31
CA ILE A 32 -2.26 14.14 15.29
C ILE A 32 -2.40 15.65 15.10
N SER A 33 -2.02 16.42 16.11
CA SER A 33 -1.92 17.88 16.02
C SER A 33 -0.54 18.31 15.53
N GLY A 34 -0.44 19.54 15.03
CA GLY A 34 0.85 20.10 14.57
C GLY A 34 1.27 19.69 13.16
N CYS A 35 0.37 19.07 12.38
CA CYS A 35 0.61 18.82 10.96
C CYS A 35 0.83 20.15 10.21
N MET A 36 1.82 20.17 9.33
CA MET A 36 2.18 21.29 8.47
C MET A 36 2.36 20.79 7.04
N LYS A 37 1.85 21.52 6.05
CA LYS A 37 2.04 21.15 4.65
C LYS A 37 3.51 21.38 4.27
N SER A 38 4.26 20.29 4.11
CA SER A 38 5.69 20.26 3.81
C SER A 38 6.03 19.10 2.85
N SER A 39 7.30 18.96 2.48
CA SER A 39 7.80 17.78 1.75
C SER A 39 7.57 16.46 2.50
N ASP A 40 7.35 16.50 3.82
CA ASP A 40 7.09 15.30 4.63
C ASP A 40 5.77 14.64 4.21
N CYS A 41 4.87 15.35 3.51
CA CYS A 41 3.68 14.75 2.90
C CYS A 41 3.98 13.64 1.88
N PHE A 42 5.21 13.55 1.37
CA PHE A 42 5.67 12.44 0.55
C PHE A 42 6.16 11.24 1.37
N GLU A 43 6.26 11.36 2.68
CA GLU A 43 6.54 10.24 3.57
C GLU A 43 5.23 9.57 3.98
N SER A 44 5.11 8.27 3.72
CA SER A 44 3.85 7.57 3.99
C SER A 44 3.44 7.58 5.46
N GLY A 45 4.41 7.58 6.39
CA GLY A 45 4.13 7.65 7.82
C GLY A 45 3.54 9.00 8.20
N TYR A 46 4.16 10.09 7.74
CA TYR A 46 3.62 11.43 7.94
C TYR A 46 2.26 11.59 7.27
N TYR A 47 2.11 11.17 6.01
CA TYR A 47 0.83 11.21 5.31
C TYR A 47 -0.26 10.43 6.03
N TYR A 48 0.04 9.24 6.58
CA TYR A 48 -0.93 8.46 7.35
C TYR A 48 -1.54 9.28 8.51
N TYR A 49 -0.70 9.98 9.27
CA TYR A 49 -1.14 10.81 10.40
C TYR A 49 -1.64 12.20 10.01
N CYS A 50 -1.21 12.76 8.87
CA CYS A 50 -1.44 14.15 8.46
C CYS A 50 -2.08 14.29 7.07
N ASN A 51 -2.86 13.29 6.61
CA ASN A 51 -3.37 13.23 5.24
C ASN A 51 -4.24 14.44 4.86
N ARG A 52 -4.98 15.05 5.80
CA ARG A 52 -5.84 16.22 5.50
C ARG A 52 -4.97 17.44 5.25
N THR A 53 -3.98 17.68 6.10
CA THR A 53 -3.00 18.75 5.90
C THR A 53 -2.23 18.56 4.58
N CYS A 54 -1.93 17.32 4.23
CA CYS A 54 -1.29 16.97 2.96
C CYS A 54 -2.21 17.06 1.72
N GLY A 55 -3.50 17.38 1.91
CA GLY A 55 -4.42 17.65 0.82
C GLY A 55 -5.19 16.43 0.30
N CYS A 56 -5.37 15.40 1.13
CA CYS A 56 -6.28 14.29 0.85
C CYS A 56 -7.67 14.85 0.48
N THR A 57 -8.21 14.40 -0.66
CA THR A 57 -9.45 14.95 -1.24
C THR A 57 -10.68 14.07 -1.06
N ASP A 58 -10.53 12.74 -1.04
CA ASP A 58 -11.71 11.85 -1.02
C ASP A 58 -11.57 10.57 -0.19
N GLY A 59 -10.43 10.37 0.49
CA GLY A 59 -10.25 9.31 1.51
C GLY A 59 -10.36 7.86 0.99
N HIS A 60 -10.60 7.68 -0.31
CA HIS A 60 -10.82 6.39 -0.96
C HIS A 60 -9.52 5.59 -1.16
N CYS A 61 -8.36 6.22 -0.98
CA CYS A 61 -7.08 5.55 -1.08
C CYS A 61 -6.30 5.71 0.21
N LYS A 62 -6.40 4.72 1.09
CA LYS A 62 -5.56 4.65 2.28
C LYS A 62 -5.44 3.24 2.82
N ASP A 63 -4.38 3.04 3.56
CA ASP A 63 -4.21 1.84 4.38
C ASP A 63 -5.07 1.97 5.65
N ARG A 64 -5.71 0.87 6.02
CA ARG A 64 -6.56 0.73 7.23
C ARG A 64 -5.77 0.19 8.42
N ILE A 65 -4.55 -0.27 8.19
CA ILE A 65 -3.61 -0.74 9.19
C ILE A 65 -2.23 -0.15 8.86
N ASP A 66 -1.41 0.06 9.88
CA ASP A 66 -0.07 0.64 9.74
C ASP A 66 0.99 -0.39 9.34
N THR A 67 0.71 -1.68 9.51
CA THR A 67 1.60 -2.81 9.19
C THR A 67 1.64 -3.19 7.70
N CYS A 68 0.96 -2.44 6.83
CA CYS A 68 0.90 -2.76 5.39
C CYS A 68 2.27 -2.80 4.69
N LYS A 69 3.27 -2.09 5.22
CA LYS A 69 4.65 -2.14 4.71
C LYS A 69 5.36 -3.46 5.03
N GLU A 70 4.99 -4.08 6.14
CA GLU A 70 5.63 -5.29 6.67
C GLU A 70 4.91 -6.55 6.19
N THR A 71 3.59 -6.47 6.01
CA THR A 71 2.73 -7.61 5.69
C THR A 71 2.20 -7.53 4.27
N LEU A 72 3.08 -7.75 3.29
CA LEU A 72 2.73 -7.73 1.87
C LEU A 72 1.80 -8.87 1.44
N SER A 73 1.57 -9.89 2.30
CA SER A 73 0.57 -10.95 2.06
C SER A 73 -0.84 -10.39 1.88
N TYR A 74 -1.16 -9.25 2.51
CA TYR A 74 -2.45 -8.55 2.32
C TYR A 74 -2.66 -8.08 0.89
N CYS A 75 -1.59 -7.91 0.11
CA CYS A 75 -1.71 -7.59 -1.31
C CYS A 75 -2.19 -8.77 -2.14
N PHE A 76 -2.05 -10.01 -1.66
CA PHE A 76 -2.33 -11.22 -2.42
C PHE A 76 -3.64 -11.91 -2.06
N ASN A 77 -4.11 -11.77 -0.81
CA ASN A 77 -5.40 -12.29 -0.40
C ASN A 77 -6.53 -11.33 -0.77
N GLU A 78 -7.46 -11.75 -1.62
CA GLU A 78 -8.60 -10.92 -2.09
C GLU A 78 -9.45 -10.36 -0.94
N GLU A 79 -9.61 -11.12 0.14
CA GLU A 79 -10.37 -10.69 1.33
C GLU A 79 -9.68 -9.55 2.07
N ASP A 80 -8.35 -9.47 1.99
CA ASP A 80 -7.53 -8.52 2.73
C ASP A 80 -7.09 -7.31 1.91
N GLN A 81 -7.31 -7.29 0.59
CA GLN A 81 -6.88 -6.20 -0.30
C GLN A 81 -7.39 -4.83 0.16
N GLY A 82 -8.55 -4.81 0.83
CA GLY A 82 -9.16 -3.60 1.39
C GLY A 82 -8.43 -2.99 2.59
N TYR A 83 -7.52 -3.71 3.24
CA TYR A 83 -6.74 -3.19 4.37
C TYR A 83 -5.53 -2.38 3.93
N CYS A 84 -4.92 -2.73 2.80
CA CYS A 84 -3.67 -2.13 2.33
C CYS A 84 -3.81 -1.57 0.90
N GLU A 85 -4.95 -0.97 0.58
CA GLU A 85 -5.25 -0.51 -0.79
C GLU A 85 -4.21 0.45 -1.33
N GLN A 86 -3.66 1.30 -0.45
CA GLN A 86 -2.68 2.31 -0.80
C GLN A 86 -1.30 1.65 -0.96
N SER A 87 -0.78 0.96 0.07
CA SER A 87 0.53 0.30 0.02
C SER A 87 0.65 -0.74 -1.11
N CYS A 88 -0.42 -1.49 -1.37
CA CYS A 88 -0.45 -2.48 -2.45
C CYS A 88 -0.64 -1.86 -3.84
N GLY A 89 -0.98 -0.56 -3.95
CA GLY A 89 -1.18 0.10 -5.25
C GLY A 89 -2.56 -0.11 -5.87
N TYR A 90 -3.51 -0.72 -5.16
CA TYR A 90 -4.86 -0.96 -5.68
C TYR A 90 -5.61 0.32 -6.01
N CYS A 91 -5.30 1.42 -5.30
CA CYS A 91 -5.84 2.73 -5.63
C CYS A 91 -5.51 3.17 -7.05
N LEU A 92 -4.26 2.97 -7.47
CA LEU A 92 -3.78 3.35 -8.80
C LEU A 92 -4.49 2.54 -9.89
N LEU A 93 -4.93 1.32 -9.58
CA LEU A 93 -5.62 0.46 -10.52
C LEU A 93 -7.11 0.79 -10.66
N LYS A 94 -7.76 1.24 -9.57
CA LYS A 94 -9.21 1.53 -9.56
C LYS A 94 -9.51 2.95 -10.06
N ASN A 95 -8.80 3.94 -9.54
CA ASN A 95 -9.03 5.34 -9.85
C ASN A 95 -7.72 6.12 -9.66
N CYS A 96 -6.84 6.03 -10.65
CA CYS A 96 -5.52 6.65 -10.58
C CYS A 96 -5.63 8.18 -10.56
N LYS A 97 -5.19 8.76 -9.46
CA LYS A 97 -5.20 10.19 -9.18
C LYS A 97 -4.09 10.52 -8.21
N ASP A 98 -3.76 11.79 -8.11
CA ASP A 98 -2.85 12.27 -7.07
C ASP A 98 -3.49 12.07 -5.69
N LEU A 99 -2.70 11.53 -4.76
CA LEU A 99 -3.09 11.34 -3.36
C LEU A 99 -2.98 12.66 -2.59
N LEU A 100 -2.03 13.50 -2.98
CA LEU A 100 -1.86 14.85 -2.48
C LEU A 100 -2.66 15.86 -3.31
N ASP A 101 -2.80 17.06 -2.76
CA ASP A 101 -3.36 18.21 -3.49
C ASP A 101 -2.64 18.41 -4.84
N PRO A 102 -3.36 18.46 -5.98
CA PRO A 102 -2.73 18.58 -7.30
C PRO A 102 -1.84 19.80 -7.47
N ASN A 103 -2.15 20.92 -6.81
CA ASN A 103 -1.28 22.10 -6.83
C ASN A 103 0.07 21.80 -6.15
N PHE A 104 0.03 21.07 -5.03
CA PHE A 104 1.24 20.59 -4.37
C PHE A 104 2.04 19.64 -5.27
N CYS A 105 1.38 18.65 -5.89
CA CYS A 105 2.02 17.76 -6.85
C CYS A 105 2.68 18.50 -8.03
N ASN A 106 2.02 19.53 -8.56
CA ASN A 106 2.57 20.32 -9.67
C ASN A 106 3.88 21.05 -9.30
N VAL A 107 4.03 21.49 -8.04
CA VAL A 107 5.30 22.08 -7.55
C VAL A 107 6.44 21.06 -7.64
N TYR A 108 6.16 19.80 -7.30
CA TYR A 108 7.15 18.71 -7.29
C TYR A 108 7.22 17.90 -8.60
N LYS A 109 6.59 18.36 -9.68
CA LYS A 109 6.55 17.64 -10.97
C LYS A 109 7.95 17.32 -11.54
N HIS A 110 8.95 18.13 -11.21
CA HIS A 110 10.33 17.91 -11.64
C HIS A 110 11.08 16.84 -10.85
N HIS A 111 10.50 16.37 -9.73
CA HIS A 111 10.99 15.28 -8.88
C HIS A 111 10.27 13.95 -9.16
N CYS A 112 9.63 13.80 -10.33
CA CYS A 112 8.93 12.56 -10.70
C CYS A 112 9.87 11.37 -10.97
N ASP A 113 11.18 11.53 -10.82
CA ASP A 113 12.15 10.42 -10.71
C ASP A 113 12.17 9.81 -9.29
N GLU A 114 11.83 10.60 -8.27
CA GLU A 114 11.72 10.14 -6.88
C GLU A 114 10.51 9.22 -6.71
N GLU A 115 10.71 8.07 -6.05
CA GLU A 115 9.69 7.03 -5.87
C GLU A 115 8.48 7.53 -5.09
N ASN A 116 8.72 8.25 -3.98
CA ASN A 116 7.66 8.82 -3.16
C ASN A 116 6.82 9.86 -3.92
N VAL A 117 7.45 10.72 -4.73
CA VAL A 117 6.73 11.71 -5.55
C VAL A 117 5.88 11.01 -6.60
N ARG A 118 6.42 10.01 -7.32
CA ARG A 118 5.64 9.20 -8.27
C ARG A 118 4.44 8.52 -7.63
N TYR A 119 4.60 8.05 -6.40
CA TYR A 119 3.57 7.34 -5.68
C TYR A 119 2.45 8.24 -5.17
N PHE A 120 2.79 9.41 -4.61
CA PHE A 120 1.82 10.37 -4.08
C PHE A 120 1.21 11.25 -5.17
N CYS A 121 1.92 11.44 -6.28
CA CYS A 121 1.51 12.26 -7.41
C CYS A 121 1.52 11.49 -8.74
N PRO A 122 0.91 10.29 -8.82
CA PRO A 122 0.98 9.40 -9.98
C PRO A 122 0.35 10.03 -11.22
N LYS A 123 -0.70 10.85 -11.08
CA LYS A 123 -1.33 11.51 -12.22
C LYS A 123 -0.44 12.63 -12.73
N THR A 124 0.07 13.47 -11.82
CA THR A 124 1.00 14.54 -12.19
C THR A 124 2.29 14.02 -12.83
N CYS A 125 2.78 12.85 -12.38
CA CYS A 125 3.95 12.19 -12.93
C CYS A 125 3.68 11.30 -14.17
N GLY A 126 2.44 11.26 -14.67
CA GLY A 126 2.05 10.45 -15.82
C GLY A 126 2.21 8.94 -15.60
N VAL A 127 2.22 8.50 -14.34
CA VAL A 127 2.17 7.09 -13.92
C VAL A 127 0.81 6.51 -14.32
N CYS A 128 -0.28 7.23 -14.10
CA CYS A 128 -1.63 6.74 -14.42
C CYS A 128 -1.85 6.32 -15.88
N ASP A 129 -1.11 6.91 -16.82
CA ASP A 129 -1.25 6.64 -18.26
C ASP A 129 -0.32 5.52 -18.75
N LYS A 130 0.55 5.00 -17.87
CA LYS A 130 1.52 3.95 -18.22
C LYS A 130 0.94 2.58 -17.93
N ILE A 131 0.78 1.80 -18.99
CA ILE A 131 0.34 0.40 -18.92
C ILE A 131 1.43 -0.50 -18.29
N CYS A 132 2.70 -0.07 -18.33
CA CYS A 132 3.84 -0.86 -17.89
C CYS A 132 4.62 -0.17 -16.76
N GLN A 133 4.18 -0.43 -15.54
CA GLN A 133 4.81 0.06 -14.33
C GLN A 133 4.50 -0.87 -13.16
N ASN A 134 5.27 -0.72 -12.08
CA ASN A 134 4.85 -1.22 -10.79
C ASN A 134 3.93 -0.16 -10.16
N VAL A 135 2.87 -0.61 -9.50
CA VAL A 135 1.91 0.27 -8.83
C VAL A 135 2.01 0.16 -7.30
N MET A 136 2.78 -0.79 -6.78
CA MET A 136 3.09 -0.87 -5.35
C MET A 136 3.86 0.38 -4.90
N ILE A 137 3.72 0.75 -3.63
CA ILE A 137 4.39 1.92 -3.05
C ILE A 137 5.91 1.89 -3.22
N TYR A 138 6.50 0.70 -3.15
CA TYR A 138 7.92 0.48 -3.35
C TYR A 138 8.17 -0.59 -4.42
N ASP A 139 9.19 -0.39 -5.25
CA ASP A 139 9.64 -1.35 -6.25
C ASP A 139 10.34 -2.56 -5.58
N THR A 140 10.92 -2.38 -4.39
CA THR A 140 11.63 -3.43 -3.63
C THR A 140 10.80 -4.70 -3.43
N PRO A 141 9.55 -4.64 -2.93
CA PRO A 141 8.60 -5.76 -2.94
C PRO A 141 8.53 -6.50 -4.27
N CYS A 142 8.35 -5.77 -5.38
CA CYS A 142 8.23 -6.39 -6.69
C CYS A 142 9.48 -7.18 -7.08
N TYR A 143 10.68 -6.64 -6.82
CA TYR A 143 11.93 -7.34 -7.09
C TYR A 143 12.12 -8.59 -6.22
N LEU A 144 11.77 -8.51 -4.93
CA LEU A 144 11.81 -9.65 -4.01
C LEU A 144 10.88 -10.78 -4.48
N PHE A 145 9.62 -10.47 -4.78
CA PHE A 145 8.65 -11.45 -5.25
C PHE A 145 9.03 -12.06 -6.60
N LYS A 146 9.62 -11.27 -7.50
CA LYS A 146 10.18 -11.81 -8.75
C LYS A 146 11.29 -12.81 -8.47
N ALA A 147 12.21 -12.51 -7.54
CA ALA A 147 13.28 -13.42 -7.16
C ALA A 147 12.75 -14.73 -6.52
N TRP A 148 11.56 -14.68 -5.92
CA TRP A 148 10.86 -15.86 -5.39
C TRP A 148 10.00 -16.60 -6.43
N GLY A 149 10.06 -16.21 -7.71
CA GLY A 149 9.32 -16.88 -8.78
C GLY A 149 7.86 -16.46 -8.91
N TYR A 150 7.40 -15.40 -8.22
CA TYR A 150 5.97 -15.06 -8.24
C TYR A 150 5.50 -14.53 -9.60
N CYS A 151 6.40 -14.18 -10.53
CA CYS A 151 6.02 -13.81 -11.90
C CYS A 151 5.81 -15.03 -12.81
N GLU A 152 6.15 -16.24 -12.34
CA GLU A 152 6.06 -17.49 -13.10
C GLU A 152 4.62 -18.01 -13.16
N ASN A 153 4.27 -18.64 -14.28
CA ASN A 153 2.88 -18.96 -14.63
C ASN A 153 2.22 -20.01 -13.74
N CYS A 154 3.00 -20.75 -12.95
CA CYS A 154 2.52 -21.76 -12.01
C CYS A 154 2.28 -21.20 -10.59
N HIS A 155 2.74 -19.98 -10.30
CA HIS A 155 2.61 -19.43 -8.96
C HIS A 155 1.17 -18.94 -8.70
N PRO A 156 0.54 -19.28 -7.56
CA PRO A 156 -0.87 -18.91 -7.29
C PRO A 156 -1.11 -17.39 -7.28
N TYR A 157 -0.06 -16.61 -7.02
CA TYR A 157 -0.13 -15.15 -7.00
C TYR A 157 0.36 -14.47 -8.27
N CYS A 158 0.66 -15.23 -9.33
CA CYS A 158 1.29 -14.64 -10.50
C CYS A 158 0.37 -13.64 -11.21
N ARG A 159 -0.94 -13.88 -11.23
CA ARG A 159 -1.92 -12.91 -11.73
C ARG A 159 -1.86 -11.59 -10.98
N THR A 160 -1.81 -11.63 -9.65
CA THR A 160 -1.72 -10.44 -8.79
C THR A 160 -0.38 -9.74 -9.00
N MET A 161 0.72 -10.47 -9.08
CA MET A 161 2.04 -9.90 -9.37
C MET A 161 2.10 -9.19 -10.72
N TRP A 162 1.55 -9.79 -11.78
CA TRP A 162 1.48 -9.13 -13.08
C TRP A 162 0.62 -7.86 -13.06
N LYS A 163 -0.38 -7.81 -12.18
CA LYS A 163 -1.25 -6.64 -11.98
C LYS A 163 -0.55 -5.54 -11.17
N LEU A 164 0.18 -5.90 -10.11
CA LEU A 164 0.81 -4.94 -9.19
C LEU A 164 2.23 -4.52 -9.60
N CYS A 165 2.95 -5.41 -10.27
CA CYS A 165 4.38 -5.31 -10.54
C CYS A 165 4.70 -5.57 -12.03
N HIS A 166 3.87 -5.02 -12.92
CA HIS A 166 3.94 -5.34 -14.35
C HIS A 166 5.33 -5.09 -14.94
N LYS A 167 5.97 -3.95 -14.62
CA LYS A 167 7.31 -3.62 -15.15
C LYS A 167 8.38 -4.59 -14.66
N THR A 168 8.27 -5.06 -13.42
CA THR A 168 9.23 -6.03 -12.88
C THR A 168 9.05 -7.41 -13.50
N CYS A 169 7.80 -7.90 -13.63
CA CYS A 169 7.52 -9.18 -14.28
C CYS A 169 7.73 -9.15 -15.81
N SER A 170 7.59 -8.00 -16.45
CA SER A 170 7.74 -7.78 -17.89
C SER A 170 8.58 -6.53 -18.17
N PRO A 171 9.92 -6.63 -18.13
CA PRO A 171 10.80 -5.48 -18.37
C PRO A 171 10.60 -4.85 -19.76
N ASP A 172 10.22 -5.64 -20.75
CA ASP A 172 9.88 -5.23 -22.12
C ASP A 172 8.42 -4.85 -22.30
N CYS A 173 7.60 -4.96 -21.24
CA CYS A 173 6.17 -4.65 -21.25
C CYS A 173 5.37 -5.54 -22.21
N SER A 174 5.88 -6.73 -22.51
CA SER A 174 5.17 -7.72 -23.30
C SER A 174 4.06 -8.40 -22.47
N GLU A 175 2.94 -8.69 -23.11
CA GLU A 175 1.77 -9.36 -22.51
C GLU A 175 1.87 -10.90 -22.62
N SER A 176 2.95 -11.41 -23.22
CA SER A 176 3.15 -12.85 -23.49
C SER A 176 3.14 -13.67 -22.19
N GLY A 177 3.92 -13.26 -21.19
CA GLY A 177 3.96 -13.90 -19.87
C GLY A 177 2.65 -13.74 -19.09
N LYS A 178 1.96 -12.61 -19.25
CA LYS A 178 0.66 -12.38 -18.62
C LYS A 178 -0.35 -13.43 -19.06
N THR A 179 -0.48 -13.73 -20.35
CA THR A 179 -1.48 -14.72 -20.81
C THR A 179 -1.27 -16.12 -20.25
N ALA A 180 -0.03 -16.50 -19.93
CA ALA A 180 0.26 -17.80 -19.36
C ALA A 180 -0.12 -17.89 -17.87
N CYS A 181 0.03 -16.80 -17.11
CA CYS A 181 -0.53 -16.68 -15.75
C CYS A 181 -2.06 -16.83 -15.69
N TYR A 182 -2.79 -16.38 -16.72
CA TYR A 182 -4.26 -16.45 -16.74
C TYR A 182 -4.78 -17.81 -17.22
N ARG A 183 -3.93 -18.65 -17.82
CA ARG A 183 -4.29 -20.00 -18.29
C ARG A 183 -3.95 -21.11 -17.28
N GLY A 184 -3.22 -20.78 -16.20
CA GLY A 184 -2.50 -21.72 -15.35
C GLY A 184 -3.27 -22.39 -14.19
N TYR A 185 -4.54 -22.10 -13.93
CA TYR A 185 -5.30 -22.87 -12.93
C TYR A 185 -5.78 -24.22 -13.51
N GLY A 186 -4.83 -25.09 -13.82
CA GLY A 186 -5.02 -26.52 -13.58
C GLY A 186 -4.86 -26.80 -12.07
N PRO A 187 -5.41 -27.90 -11.54
CA PRO A 187 -5.25 -28.25 -10.13
C PRO A 187 -3.78 -28.24 -9.73
N MET A 188 -3.47 -27.66 -8.57
CA MET A 188 -2.12 -27.73 -7.99
C MET A 188 -1.71 -29.22 -7.93
N PRO A 189 -0.47 -29.58 -8.33
CA PRO A 189 0.02 -30.91 -8.05
C PRO A 189 0.04 -31.07 -6.53
N ASP A 190 -0.68 -32.08 -6.04
CA ASP A 190 -0.71 -32.44 -4.63
C ASP A 190 0.74 -32.73 -4.17
N GLU A 191 1.18 -32.07 -3.10
CA GLU A 191 2.44 -32.37 -2.38
C GLU A 191 2.37 -33.74 -1.69
#